data_AF-A0AAW2L2A8-F1
#
_entry.id   AF-A0AAW2L2A8-F1
#
_cell.length_a   1.000
_cell.length_b   1.000
_cell.length_c   1.000
_cell.angle_alpha   90.00
_cell.angle_beta   90.00
_cell.angle_gamma   90.00
#
_symmetry.space_group_name_H-M   'P 1'
#
loop_
_entity.id
_entity.type
_entity.pdbx_description
1 polymer ?
#
loop_
_entity_poly.entity_id
_entity_poly.type
_entity_poly.pdbx_seq_one_letter_code
_entity_poly.pdbx_strand_id
1 'polypeptide(L)'
;MAPYEALYGRRCHSPICWNIEGLRQLEGPELVQETVEMIQVVKKCLKAAQDRQQSYVDKHRREMEYEVGDKVFLKVSPWKGILRFGRQGKLTPRYIGPYEIIERIGLLAYRLALPTELSQIHDDSTSRCYDDIDQILATSSVNQR
;
A
#
# COMPACT_ATOMS: atom_id res chain seq x y z
N MET A 1 -15.83 14.99 4.63
CA MET A 1 -16.66 14.84 5.85
C MET A 1 -16.07 13.72 6.66
N ALA A 2 -15.71 13.97 7.92
CA ALA A 2 -15.10 12.93 8.76
C ALA A 2 -16.16 11.90 9.19
N PRO A 3 -15.80 10.62 9.43
CA PRO A 3 -16.76 9.58 9.82
C PRO A 3 -17.59 9.93 11.08
N TYR A 4 -16.97 10.64 12.04
CA TYR A 4 -17.65 11.13 13.24
C TYR A 4 -18.76 12.16 12.93
N GLU A 5 -18.50 13.07 11.99
CA GLU A 5 -19.47 14.11 11.60
C GLU A 5 -20.70 13.51 10.92
N ALA A 6 -20.49 12.48 10.11
CA ALA A 6 -21.55 11.74 9.46
C ALA A 6 -22.43 10.96 10.45
N LEU A 7 -21.83 10.43 11.53
CA LEU A 7 -22.54 9.63 12.52
C LEU A 7 -23.31 10.48 13.54
N TYR A 8 -22.71 11.60 14.00
CA TYR A 8 -23.22 12.38 15.13
C TYR A 8 -23.74 13.77 14.75
N GLY A 9 -23.60 14.20 13.49
CA GLY A 9 -24.04 15.52 13.03
C GLY A 9 -23.31 16.69 13.70
N ARG A 10 -22.21 16.43 14.40
CA ARG A 10 -21.39 17.42 15.10
C ARG A 10 -19.93 17.26 14.70
N ARG A 11 -19.17 18.36 14.72
CA ARG A 11 -17.73 18.32 14.45
C ARG A 11 -17.02 17.50 15.51
N CYS A 12 -16.04 16.69 15.11
CA CYS A 12 -15.23 15.93 16.05
C CYS A 12 -14.38 16.89 16.90
N HIS A 13 -14.55 16.83 18.23
CA HIS A 13 -13.67 17.52 19.16
C HIS A 13 -12.41 16.68 19.33
N SER A 14 -11.28 17.14 18.79
CA SER A 14 -9.98 16.52 19.11
C SER A 14 -9.52 16.97 20.51
N PRO A 15 -8.70 16.18 21.23
CA PRO A 15 -8.13 16.59 22.52
C PRO A 15 -7.34 17.92 22.47
N ILE A 16 -6.86 18.30 21.29
CA ILE A 16 -6.19 19.59 21.04
C ILE A 16 -7.19 20.76 21.09
N CYS A 17 -8.48 20.49 20.91
CA CYS A 17 -9.55 21.49 20.78
C CYS A 17 -10.42 21.64 22.04
N TRP A 18 -10.07 21.00 23.16
CA TRP A 18 -10.86 21.09 24.40
C TRP A 18 -10.89 22.50 25.02
N ASN A 19 -9.90 23.35 24.73
CA ASN A 19 -9.81 24.70 25.28
C ASN A 19 -10.56 25.80 24.50
N ILE A 20 -11.27 25.46 23.41
CA ILE A 20 -11.85 26.47 22.50
C ILE A 20 -13.15 27.09 23.05
N GLU A 21 -13.85 26.44 23.99
CA GLU A 21 -15.16 26.94 24.46
C GLU A 21 -15.08 27.99 25.58
N GLY A 22 -13.90 28.51 25.91
CA GLY A 22 -13.71 29.58 26.91
C GLY A 22 -12.96 30.83 26.44
N LEU A 23 -12.25 30.81 25.33
CA LEU A 23 -11.47 31.96 24.85
C LEU A 23 -12.25 32.74 23.79
N ARG A 24 -13.24 33.52 24.23
CA ARG A 24 -13.54 34.78 23.55
C ARG A 24 -12.44 35.79 23.91
N GLN A 25 -11.20 35.47 23.57
CA GLN A 25 -10.13 36.45 23.58
C GLN A 25 -9.99 36.90 22.14
N LEU A 26 -10.22 38.18 21.89
CA LEU A 26 -9.96 38.83 20.62
C LEU A 26 -8.48 38.63 20.29
N GLU A 27 -8.14 37.56 19.57
CA GLU A 27 -6.79 37.37 19.07
C GLU A 27 -6.54 38.42 17.98
N GLY A 28 -5.49 39.22 18.19
CA GLY A 28 -5.13 40.30 17.27
C GLY A 28 -4.74 39.78 15.89
N PRO A 29 -4.73 40.65 14.86
CA PRO A 29 -4.35 40.28 13.49
C PRO A 29 -2.92 39.71 13.40
N GLU A 30 -2.06 39.99 14.38
CA GLU A 30 -0.68 39.52 14.48
C GLU A 30 -0.60 37.99 14.72
N LEU A 31 -1.38 37.44 15.67
CA LEU A 31 -1.45 36.00 15.92
C LEU A 31 -2.03 35.23 14.73
N VAL A 32 -2.99 35.82 14.03
CA VAL A 32 -3.55 35.24 12.80
C VAL A 32 -2.49 35.17 11.69
N GLN A 33 -1.62 36.18 11.59
CA GLN A 33 -0.52 36.17 10.62
C GLN A 33 0.53 35.13 10.98
N GLU A 34 0.96 35.06 12.24
CA GLU A 34 1.92 34.07 12.73
C GLU A 34 1.42 32.63 12.52
N THR A 35 0.15 32.37 12.80
CA THR A 35 -0.45 31.03 12.59
C THR A 35 -0.53 30.66 11.12
N VAL A 36 -0.84 31.62 10.23
CA VAL A 36 -0.83 31.39 8.78
C VAL A 36 0.57 31.05 8.28
N GLU A 37 1.59 31.77 8.75
CA GLU A 37 2.99 31.49 8.43
C GLU A 37 3.41 30.09 8.92
N MET A 38 3.03 29.73 10.15
CA MET A 38 3.32 28.41 10.70
C MET A 38 2.61 27.30 9.93
N ILE A 39 1.35 27.49 9.51
CA ILE A 39 0.62 26.53 8.67
C ILE A 39 1.33 26.34 7.32
N GLN A 40 1.86 27.43 6.72
CA GLN A 40 2.63 27.33 5.48
C GLN A 40 3.90 26.50 5.68
N VAL A 41 4.60 26.68 6.79
CA VAL A 41 5.78 25.88 7.15
C VAL A 41 5.41 24.40 7.30
N VAL A 42 4.34 24.09 8.05
CA VAL A 42 3.87 22.70 8.25
C VAL A 42 3.51 22.05 6.91
N LYS A 43 2.79 22.75 6.03
CA LYS A 43 2.45 22.24 4.68
C LYS A 43 3.70 21.94 3.85
N LYS A 44 4.71 22.81 3.88
CA LYS A 44 5.99 22.60 3.18
C LYS A 44 6.72 21.38 3.72
N CYS A 45 6.78 21.23 5.05
CA CYS A 45 7.42 20.08 5.69
C CYS A 45 6.71 18.76 5.36
N LEU A 46 5.37 18.74 5.38
CA LEU A 46 4.57 17.58 5.01
C LEU A 46 4.81 17.18 3.56
N LYS A 47 4.78 18.15 2.63
CA LYS A 47 5.08 17.90 1.22
C LYS A 47 6.48 17.32 1.03
N ALA A 48 7.49 17.91 1.66
CA ALA A 48 8.86 17.40 1.60
C ALA A 48 8.99 15.99 2.20
N ALA A 49 8.24 15.65 3.25
CA ALA A 49 8.22 14.30 3.80
C ALA A 49 7.58 13.29 2.83
N GLN A 50 6.46 13.66 2.21
CA GLN A 50 5.79 12.86 1.19
C GLN A 50 6.68 12.64 -0.03
N ASP A 51 7.34 13.69 -0.53
CA ASP A 51 8.25 13.62 -1.67
C ASP A 51 9.44 12.69 -1.36
N ARG A 52 9.99 12.74 -0.14
CA ARG A 52 11.04 11.80 0.30
C ARG A 52 10.54 10.36 0.30
N GLN A 53 9.37 10.09 0.87
CA GLN A 53 8.76 8.76 0.88
C GLN A 53 8.56 8.23 -0.55
N GLN A 54 8.00 9.07 -1.42
CA GLN A 54 7.80 8.75 -2.84
C GLN A 54 9.13 8.40 -3.50
N SER A 55 10.16 9.23 -3.32
CA SER A 55 11.50 8.98 -3.88
C SER A 55 12.14 7.68 -3.38
N TYR A 56 11.92 7.29 -2.12
CA TYR A 56 12.46 6.04 -1.58
C TYR A 56 11.75 4.81 -2.14
N VAL A 57 10.43 4.89 -2.30
CA VAL A 57 9.61 3.83 -2.88
C VAL A 57 9.93 3.68 -4.37
N ASP A 58 9.94 4.78 -5.12
CA ASP A 58 10.11 4.76 -6.57
C ASP A 58 11.51 4.29 -6.99
N LYS A 59 12.56 4.60 -6.22
CA LYS A 59 13.92 4.06 -6.46
C LYS A 59 13.99 2.53 -6.54
N HIS A 60 13.06 1.84 -5.88
CA HIS A 60 13.02 0.38 -5.82
C HIS A 60 11.85 -0.22 -6.59
N ARG A 61 11.00 0.62 -7.22
CA ARG A 61 9.93 0.15 -8.11
C ARG A 61 10.53 -0.15 -9.48
N ARG A 62 10.13 -1.30 -10.02
CA ARG A 62 10.36 -1.65 -11.42
C ARG A 62 9.01 -1.58 -12.12
N GLU A 63 8.96 -0.83 -13.21
CA GLU A 63 7.82 -0.88 -14.13
C GLU A 63 7.89 -2.23 -14.84
N MET A 64 7.02 -3.16 -14.42
CA MET A 64 6.85 -4.44 -15.08
C MET A 64 5.50 -4.41 -15.75
N GLU A 65 5.53 -4.48 -17.08
CA GLU A 65 4.36 -4.62 -17.92
C GLU A 65 4.37 -6.04 -18.47
N TYR A 66 3.22 -6.70 -18.43
CA TYR A 66 3.03 -8.04 -18.96
C TYR A 66 1.99 -8.00 -20.07
N GLU A 67 2.15 -8.87 -21.05
CA GLU A 67 1.16 -9.07 -22.10
C GLU A 67 0.27 -10.29 -21.81
N VAL A 68 -0.86 -10.35 -22.49
CA VAL A 68 -1.76 -11.51 -22.43
C VAL A 68 -1.04 -12.70 -23.06
N GLY A 69 -0.95 -13.81 -22.34
CA GLY A 69 -0.19 -15.00 -22.74
C GLY A 69 1.15 -15.17 -22.03
N ASP A 70 1.65 -14.14 -21.33
CA ASP A 70 2.86 -14.27 -20.51
C ASP A 70 2.64 -15.18 -19.31
N LYS A 71 3.73 -15.86 -18.90
CA LYS A 71 3.75 -16.84 -17.82
C LYS A 71 4.43 -16.25 -16.59
N VAL A 72 3.64 -16.04 -15.54
CA VAL A 72 4.12 -15.40 -14.30
C VAL A 72 4.02 -16.32 -13.10
N PHE A 73 5.00 -16.23 -12.20
CA PHE A 73 4.95 -16.88 -10.90
C PHE A 73 4.18 -16.05 -9.88
N LEU A 74 3.24 -16.70 -9.19
CA LEU A 74 2.47 -16.07 -8.13
C LEU A 74 3.21 -16.14 -6.79
N LYS A 75 3.49 -15.00 -6.17
CA LYS A 75 4.02 -14.94 -4.81
C LYS A 75 2.92 -15.20 -3.79
N VAL A 76 3.09 -16.22 -2.96
CA VAL A 76 2.18 -16.53 -1.86
C VAL A 76 2.78 -16.19 -0.51
N SER A 77 1.97 -15.53 0.33
CA SER A 77 2.30 -15.36 1.74
C SER A 77 1.92 -16.62 2.53
N PRO A 78 2.65 -17.01 3.59
CA PRO A 78 2.37 -18.21 4.37
C PRO A 78 1.05 -18.21 5.18
N TRP A 79 0.14 -17.26 4.94
CA TRP A 79 -1.09 -17.14 5.71
C TRP A 79 -2.32 -17.66 4.99
N LYS A 80 -3.23 -18.20 5.81
CA LYS A 80 -4.40 -19.01 5.47
C LYS A 80 -3.99 -20.42 5.01
N GLY A 81 -4.25 -21.42 5.86
CA GLY A 81 -3.83 -22.83 5.72
C GLY A 81 -4.36 -23.60 4.50
N ILE A 82 -4.67 -22.90 3.42
CA ILE A 82 -5.22 -23.41 2.16
C ILE A 82 -4.08 -23.86 1.24
N LEU A 83 -2.86 -23.33 1.38
CA LEU A 83 -1.80 -23.58 0.43
C LEU A 83 -0.46 -23.97 1.04
N ARG A 84 -0.43 -25.17 1.63
CA ARG A 84 0.81 -25.85 1.97
C ARG A 84 0.99 -27.00 0.98
N PHE A 85 1.70 -26.76 -0.12
CA PHE A 85 2.12 -27.80 -1.06
C PHE A 85 2.97 -28.85 -0.34
N GLY A 86 2.36 -29.88 0.26
CA GLY A 86 2.94 -31.13 0.77
C GLY A 86 4.10 -31.05 1.79
N ARG A 87 4.72 -29.89 2.00
CA ARG A 87 5.92 -29.67 2.81
C ARG A 87 5.59 -28.66 3.89
N GLN A 88 5.40 -29.13 5.13
CA GLN A 88 5.29 -28.26 6.29
C GLN A 88 6.71 -27.92 6.81
N GLY A 89 7.01 -26.63 6.97
CA GLY A 89 8.26 -26.20 7.64
C GLY A 89 8.97 -25.02 6.98
N LYS A 90 10.23 -24.81 7.34
CA LYS A 90 11.08 -23.67 6.93
C LYS A 90 11.38 -23.57 5.42
N LEU A 91 10.97 -24.55 4.61
CA LEU A 91 11.27 -24.67 3.16
C LEU A 91 10.01 -24.75 2.27
N THR A 92 8.89 -24.17 2.71
CA THR A 92 7.72 -24.02 1.83
C THR A 92 8.03 -23.09 0.66
N PRO A 93 7.65 -23.44 -0.58
CA PRO A 93 7.83 -22.54 -1.72
C PRO A 93 7.03 -21.25 -1.50
N ARG A 94 7.69 -20.10 -1.69
CA ARG A 94 7.06 -18.76 -1.61
C ARG A 94 6.43 -18.33 -2.93
N TYR A 95 6.74 -19.06 -4.01
CA TYR A 95 6.28 -18.80 -5.36
C TYR A 95 5.71 -20.09 -5.92
N ILE A 96 4.62 -19.95 -6.67
CA ILE A 96 3.89 -21.07 -7.25
C ILE A 96 3.86 -20.84 -8.75
N GLY A 97 4.01 -21.95 -9.47
CA GLY A 97 3.81 -22.19 -10.90
C GLY A 97 3.67 -21.01 -11.84
N PRO A 98 4.22 -21.10 -13.06
CA PRO A 98 3.88 -20.14 -14.09
C PRO A 98 2.39 -20.26 -14.41
N TYR A 99 1.64 -19.19 -14.17
CA TYR A 99 0.25 -19.04 -14.61
C TYR A 99 0.21 -18.09 -15.79
N GLU A 100 -0.62 -18.43 -16.78
CA GLU A 100 -0.82 -17.59 -17.95
C GLU A 100 -1.74 -16.42 -17.60
N ILE A 101 -1.39 -15.23 -18.09
CA ILE A 101 -2.24 -14.04 -18.01
C ILE A 101 -3.34 -14.17 -19.08
N ILE A 102 -4.59 -14.20 -18.63
CA ILE A 102 -5.78 -14.28 -19.50
C ILE A 102 -6.20 -12.89 -19.97
N GLU A 103 -6.15 -11.89 -19.07
CA GLU A 103 -6.72 -10.57 -19.32
C GLU A 103 -5.97 -9.49 -18.51
N ARG A 104 -5.83 -8.30 -19.08
CA ARG A 104 -5.30 -7.11 -18.40
C ARG A 104 -6.48 -6.26 -17.90
N ILE A 105 -6.68 -6.23 -16.59
CA ILE A 105 -7.76 -5.45 -15.94
C ILE A 105 -7.33 -3.99 -15.75
N GLY A 106 -6.02 -3.74 -15.52
CA GLY A 106 -5.46 -2.41 -15.36
C GLY A 106 -3.95 -2.38 -15.61
N LEU A 107 -3.32 -1.21 -15.40
CA LEU A 107 -1.88 -1.03 -15.67
C LEU A 107 -0.99 -2.02 -14.91
N LEU A 108 -1.37 -2.36 -13.67
CA LEU A 108 -0.64 -3.27 -12.77
C LEU A 108 -1.50 -4.45 -12.28
N ALA A 109 -2.65 -4.70 -12.91
CA ALA A 109 -3.62 -5.70 -12.48
C ALA A 109 -3.94 -6.64 -13.64
N TYR A 110 -3.63 -7.92 -13.45
CA TYR A 110 -3.74 -8.97 -14.45
C TYR A 110 -4.56 -10.13 -13.90
N ARG A 111 -5.41 -10.71 -14.74
CA ARG A 111 -6.20 -11.90 -14.43
C ARG A 111 -5.41 -13.14 -14.82
N LEU A 112 -5.16 -14.02 -13.86
CA LEU A 112 -4.38 -15.25 -14.05
C LEU A 112 -5.29 -16.47 -14.24
N ALA A 113 -4.82 -17.44 -15.01
CA ALA A 113 -5.42 -18.77 -15.15
C ALA A 113 -5.18 -19.64 -13.90
N LEU A 114 -5.79 -19.28 -12.77
CA LEU A 114 -5.64 -20.01 -11.51
C LEU A 114 -6.51 -21.27 -11.47
N PRO A 115 -5.98 -22.42 -11.01
CA PRO A 115 -6.77 -23.61 -10.71
C PRO A 115 -7.87 -23.32 -9.68
N THR A 116 -8.97 -24.06 -9.74
CA THR A 116 -10.11 -23.92 -8.81
C THR A 116 -9.69 -24.09 -7.33
N GLU A 117 -8.62 -24.84 -7.07
CA GLU A 117 -8.04 -25.00 -5.72
C GLU A 117 -7.49 -23.67 -5.14
N LEU A 118 -7.12 -22.73 -6.01
CA LEU A 118 -6.57 -21.42 -5.66
C LEU A 118 -7.60 -20.29 -5.70
N SER A 119 -8.86 -20.58 -6.02
CA SER A 119 -9.92 -19.56 -6.17
C SER A 119 -10.27 -18.84 -4.86
N GLN A 120 -9.76 -19.32 -3.71
CA GLN A 120 -9.91 -18.67 -2.41
C GLN A 120 -8.89 -17.55 -2.17
N ILE A 121 -7.89 -17.42 -3.04
CA ILE A 121 -6.97 -16.29 -3.05
C ILE A 121 -7.73 -15.14 -3.73
N HIS A 122 -8.14 -14.14 -2.95
CA HIS A 122 -8.79 -12.96 -3.50
C HIS A 122 -7.87 -12.24 -4.50
N ASP A 123 -8.39 -11.98 -5.70
CA ASP A 123 -7.75 -11.23 -6.79
C ASP A 123 -7.27 -9.83 -6.37
N ASP A 124 -7.79 -9.31 -5.24
CA ASP A 124 -7.51 -7.99 -4.69
C ASP A 124 -6.11 -7.87 -4.05
N SER A 125 -5.42 -8.99 -3.88
CA SER A 125 -4.02 -8.94 -3.47
C SER A 125 -3.20 -8.60 -4.70
N THR A 126 -2.64 -7.39 -4.74
CA THR A 126 -1.50 -6.98 -5.59
C THR A 126 -0.33 -7.96 -5.39
N SER A 127 -0.49 -9.14 -5.96
CA SER A 127 0.41 -10.26 -5.87
C SER A 127 1.45 -9.99 -6.92
N ARG A 128 2.67 -9.69 -6.47
CA ARG A 128 3.79 -9.45 -7.38
C ARG A 128 3.98 -10.71 -8.22
N CYS A 129 3.73 -10.54 -9.51
CA CYS A 129 4.03 -11.50 -10.56
C CYS A 129 5.52 -11.35 -10.90
N TYR A 130 6.15 -12.46 -11.31
CA TYR A 130 7.55 -12.47 -11.75
C TYR A 130 7.66 -13.43 -12.94
N ASP A 131 8.35 -13.02 -14.00
CA ASP A 131 8.51 -13.87 -15.20
C ASP A 131 9.65 -14.87 -15.05
N ASP A 132 10.69 -14.52 -14.28
CA ASP A 132 11.95 -15.27 -14.20
C ASP A 132 12.39 -15.62 -12.78
N ILE A 133 13.04 -16.78 -12.66
CA ILE A 133 13.65 -17.28 -11.42
C ILE A 133 14.76 -16.32 -10.93
N ASP A 134 15.51 -15.68 -11.82
CA ASP A 134 16.56 -14.72 -11.46
C ASP A 134 15.99 -13.45 -10.81
N GLN A 135 14.79 -13.01 -11.24
CA GLN A 135 14.09 -11.89 -10.59
C GLN A 135 13.58 -12.26 -9.20
N ILE A 136 13.17 -13.52 -9.02
CA ILE A 136 12.82 -14.07 -7.71
C ILE A 136 14.03 -14.05 -6.78
N LEU A 137 15.21 -14.49 -7.25
CA LEU A 137 16.45 -14.51 -6.48
C LEU A 137 16.92 -13.09 -6.09
N ALA A 138 16.80 -12.12 -6.99
CA ALA A 138 17.15 -10.72 -6.77
C ALA A 138 16.27 -10.02 -5.71
N THR A 139 15.03 -10.48 -5.48
CA THR A 139 14.16 -9.92 -4.43
C THR A 139 14.33 -10.61 -3.08
N SER A 140 14.82 -11.85 -3.05
CA SER A 140 15.16 -12.55 -1.80
C SER A 140 16.44 -12.04 -1.12
N SER A 141 17.40 -11.51 -1.88
CA SER A 141 18.65 -10.95 -1.32
C SER A 141 18.48 -9.59 -0.63
N VAL A 142 17.44 -8.83 -1.00
CA VAL A 142 17.16 -7.49 -0.44
C VAL A 142 16.45 -7.55 0.92
N ASN A 143 15.80 -8.67 1.25
CA ASN A 143 15.04 -8.86 2.50
C ASN A 143 15.82 -9.60 3.61
N GLN A 144 17.15 -9.72 3.51
CA GLN A 144 18.02 -10.36 4.50
C GLN A 144 18.81 -9.38 5.39
N ARG A 145 18.28 -8.18 5.63
CA ARG A 145 18.79 -7.27 6.68
C ARG A 145 17.70 -6.94 7.69
#